data_AF-A0A6L5YSG9-F1
#
_entry.id   AF-A0A6L5YSG9-F1
#
_cell.length_a   1.000
_cell.length_b   1.000
_cell.length_c   1.000
_cell.angle_alpha   90.00
_cell.angle_beta   90.00
_cell.angle_gamma   90.00
#
_symmetry.space_group_name_H-M   'P 1'
#
loop_
_entity.id
_entity.type
_entity.pdbx_description
1 polymer ?
#
loop_
_entity_poly.entity_id
_entity_poly.type
_entity_poly.pdbx_seq_one_letter_code
_entity_poly.pdbx_strand_id
1 'polypeptide(L)'
;MSAEEVIEEVAKLCKLFHAKEVILYGSRAKETARERSDIDIAVTGVDDLAEAKQRNLSDSFVLSGTSAKFSITFDLSWKVMKDILVQYYAITGFVAGSPREVLREAYKANLISDESWMEMLKVRNELAHDYDCEIVKKNCHVIVEKYIDLFYAFEDTVKALKMEI
;
A
#
# COMPACT_ATOMS: atom_id res chain seq x y z
N MET A 1 -18.44 -18.99 -4.21
CA MET A 1 -17.10 -19.34 -4.70
C MET A 1 -16.19 -19.54 -3.50
N SER A 2 -15.36 -20.58 -3.50
CA SER A 2 -14.28 -20.74 -2.52
C SER A 2 -13.19 -19.69 -2.74
N ALA A 3 -12.30 -19.51 -1.76
CA ALA A 3 -11.17 -18.59 -1.91
C ALA A 3 -10.24 -19.02 -3.05
N GLU A 4 -10.07 -20.32 -3.24
CA GLU A 4 -9.28 -20.91 -4.33
C GLU A 4 -9.90 -20.58 -5.70
N GLU A 5 -11.23 -20.71 -5.83
CA GLU A 5 -11.95 -20.35 -7.06
C GLU A 5 -11.80 -18.85 -7.39
N VAL A 6 -11.86 -17.98 -6.37
CA VAL A 6 -11.65 -16.53 -6.57
C VAL A 6 -10.22 -16.23 -7.01
N ILE A 7 -9.21 -16.85 -6.38
CA ILE A 7 -7.80 -16.65 -6.74
C ILE A 7 -7.54 -17.11 -8.17
N GLU A 8 -8.09 -18.26 -8.56
CA GLU A 8 -7.92 -18.79 -9.91
C GLU A 8 -8.55 -17.87 -10.96
N GLU A 9 -9.73 -17.31 -10.67
CA GLU A 9 -10.41 -16.38 -11.56
C GLU A 9 -9.65 -15.05 -11.70
N VAL A 10 -9.17 -14.48 -10.59
CA VAL A 10 -8.33 -13.28 -10.60
C VAL A 10 -7.04 -13.53 -11.40
N ALA A 11 -6.41 -14.69 -11.24
CA ALA A 11 -5.22 -15.05 -12.01
C ALA A 11 -5.50 -15.18 -13.51
N LYS A 12 -6.66 -15.72 -13.90
CA LYS A 12 -7.11 -15.78 -15.31
C LYS A 12 -7.29 -14.38 -15.89
N LEU A 13 -7.96 -13.48 -15.16
CA LEU A 13 -8.14 -12.09 -15.57
C LEU A 13 -6.80 -11.36 -15.69
N CYS A 14 -5.91 -11.51 -14.72
CA CYS A 14 -4.58 -10.89 -14.77
C CYS A 14 -3.79 -11.35 -16.00
N LYS A 15 -3.84 -12.63 -16.36
CA LYS A 15 -3.22 -13.15 -17.60
C LYS A 15 -3.87 -12.57 -18.85
N LEU A 16 -5.20 -12.49 -18.88
CA LEU A 16 -5.96 -11.93 -20.02
C LEU A 16 -5.60 -10.46 -20.28
N PHE A 17 -5.36 -9.69 -19.22
CA PHE A 17 -5.00 -8.27 -19.30
C PHE A 17 -3.48 -8.01 -19.25
N HIS A 18 -2.66 -9.04 -19.48
CA HIS A 18 -1.20 -8.91 -19.55
C HIS A 18 -0.55 -8.28 -18.31
N ALA A 19 -1.08 -8.56 -17.12
CA ALA A 19 -0.40 -8.22 -15.88
C ALA A 19 1.02 -8.79 -15.88
N LYS A 20 1.98 -7.96 -15.48
CA LYS A 20 3.39 -8.33 -15.43
C LYS A 20 3.68 -9.27 -14.27
N GLU A 21 3.05 -9.03 -13.12
CA GLU A 21 3.23 -9.84 -11.92
C GLU A 21 1.97 -9.82 -11.05
N VAL A 22 1.71 -10.92 -10.35
CA VAL A 22 0.61 -11.04 -9.38
C VAL A 22 1.18 -11.65 -8.10
N ILE A 23 1.05 -10.94 -6.99
CA ILE A 23 1.57 -11.33 -5.68
C ILE A 23 0.38 -11.50 -4.72
N LEU A 24 0.20 -12.71 -4.21
CA LEU A 24 -0.69 -12.93 -3.06
C LEU A 24 0.06 -12.48 -1.80
N TYR A 25 -0.57 -11.64 -0.99
CA TYR A 25 -0.01 -11.18 0.28
C TYR A 25 -1.05 -11.30 1.41
N GLY A 26 -0.72 -10.81 2.60
CA GLY A 26 -1.64 -10.85 3.75
C GLY A 26 -1.76 -12.23 4.41
N SER A 27 -2.88 -12.47 5.09
CA SER A 27 -3.04 -13.66 5.96
C SER A 27 -3.01 -14.99 5.20
N ARG A 28 -3.48 -15.00 3.94
CA ARG A 28 -3.50 -16.20 3.09
C ARG A 28 -2.10 -16.57 2.59
N ALA A 29 -1.30 -15.59 2.19
CA ALA A 29 0.10 -15.81 1.83
C ALA A 29 0.95 -16.34 3.00
N LYS A 30 0.53 -16.06 4.24
CA LYS A 30 1.20 -16.49 5.48
C LYS A 30 0.62 -17.79 6.06
N GLU A 31 -0.34 -18.43 5.39
CA GLU A 31 -1.01 -19.64 5.89
C GLU A 31 -1.69 -19.47 7.26
N THR A 32 -2.04 -18.23 7.64
CA THR A 32 -2.72 -17.90 8.91
C THR A 32 -4.18 -17.47 8.71
N ALA A 33 -4.68 -17.56 7.48
CA ALA A 33 -6.01 -17.15 7.10
C ALA A 33 -7.10 -18.06 7.67
N ARG A 34 -8.25 -17.45 7.97
CA ARG A 34 -9.50 -18.15 8.26
C ARG A 34 -10.36 -18.16 6.99
N GLU A 35 -11.43 -18.95 6.99
CA GLU A 35 -12.35 -19.03 5.85
C GLU A 35 -12.87 -17.64 5.42
N ARG A 36 -13.25 -16.81 6.41
CA ARG A 36 -13.72 -15.43 6.22
C ARG A 36 -12.62 -14.38 5.99
N SER A 37 -11.35 -14.76 5.91
CA SER A 37 -10.26 -13.80 5.70
C SER A 37 -10.32 -13.25 4.27
N ASP A 38 -10.08 -11.94 4.16
CA ASP A 38 -9.93 -11.24 2.89
C ASP A 38 -8.79 -11.86 2.03
N ILE A 39 -8.91 -11.67 0.72
CA ILE A 39 -7.89 -12.07 -0.26
C ILE A 39 -7.16 -10.81 -0.69
N ASP A 40 -5.91 -10.68 -0.27
CA ASP A 40 -5.05 -9.55 -0.61
C ASP A 40 -4.14 -9.91 -1.79
N ILE A 41 -4.36 -9.32 -2.96
CA ILE A 41 -3.54 -9.53 -4.16
C ILE A 41 -3.01 -8.18 -4.66
N ALA A 42 -1.72 -8.13 -4.97
CA ALA A 42 -1.07 -6.99 -5.62
C ALA A 42 -0.73 -7.38 -7.06
N VAL A 43 -1.06 -6.52 -8.02
CA VAL A 43 -0.82 -6.77 -9.44
C VAL A 43 0.08 -5.66 -9.98
N THR A 44 1.15 -6.03 -10.69
CA THR A 44 2.10 -5.10 -11.32
C THR A 44 2.00 -5.19 -12.84
N GLY A 45 2.44 -4.16 -13.57
CA GLY A 45 2.29 -4.04 -15.03
C GLY A 45 1.41 -2.88 -15.49
N VAL A 46 0.92 -2.08 -14.54
CA VAL A 46 0.30 -0.76 -14.77
C VAL A 46 1.37 0.28 -14.42
N ASP A 47 1.50 1.36 -15.19
CA ASP A 47 2.52 2.42 -15.04
C ASP A 47 2.81 2.78 -13.56
N ASP A 48 4.02 3.21 -13.21
CA ASP A 48 4.41 3.50 -11.81
C ASP A 48 3.61 4.70 -11.23
N LEU A 49 3.44 4.77 -9.90
CA LEU A 49 2.96 5.96 -9.20
C LEU A 49 3.94 7.14 -9.41
N ALA A 50 5.24 6.86 -9.50
CA ALA A 50 6.28 7.87 -9.71
C ALA A 50 6.10 8.65 -11.02
N GLU A 51 5.52 8.04 -12.06
CA GLU A 51 5.24 8.72 -13.33
C GLU A 51 4.23 9.86 -13.19
N ALA A 52 3.41 9.88 -12.13
CA ALA A 52 2.52 10.99 -11.85
C ALA A 52 3.27 12.33 -11.72
N LYS A 53 4.55 12.31 -11.30
CA LYS A 53 5.42 13.50 -11.24
C LYS A 53 5.63 14.19 -12.59
N GLN A 54 5.45 13.46 -13.70
CA GLN A 54 5.78 13.93 -15.05
C GLN A 54 4.54 14.10 -15.94
N ARG A 55 3.34 13.85 -15.42
CA ARG A 55 2.08 13.91 -16.19
C ARG A 55 1.25 15.14 -15.86
N ASN A 56 0.31 15.47 -16.74
CA ASN A 56 -0.62 16.56 -16.52
C ASN A 56 -1.65 16.17 -15.45
N LEU A 57 -1.54 16.77 -14.26
CA LEU A 57 -2.42 16.51 -13.11
C LEU A 57 -3.83 17.11 -13.28
N SER A 58 -4.11 17.87 -14.35
CA SER A 58 -5.49 18.29 -14.68
C SER A 58 -6.29 17.22 -15.43
N ASP A 59 -5.65 16.13 -15.87
CA ASP A 59 -6.31 15.02 -16.54
C ASP A 59 -6.97 14.09 -15.51
N SER A 60 -8.29 13.87 -15.64
CA SER A 60 -9.06 13.04 -14.71
C SER A 60 -8.61 11.57 -14.70
N PHE A 61 -8.06 11.07 -15.81
CA PHE A 61 -7.48 9.73 -15.87
C PHE A 61 -6.17 9.65 -15.07
N VAL A 62 -5.32 10.68 -15.16
CA VAL A 62 -4.08 10.77 -14.37
C VAL A 62 -4.40 10.92 -12.88
N LEU A 63 -5.40 11.74 -12.53
CA LEU A 63 -5.84 11.92 -11.14
C LEU A 63 -6.37 10.61 -10.54
N SER A 64 -7.34 9.97 -11.18
CA SER A 64 -7.91 8.70 -10.70
C SER A 64 -6.84 7.60 -10.59
N GLY A 65 -5.95 7.47 -11.58
CA GLY A 65 -4.83 6.56 -11.53
C GLY A 65 -3.86 6.85 -10.38
N THR A 66 -3.57 8.13 -10.12
CA THR A 66 -2.68 8.55 -9.02
C THR A 66 -3.30 8.23 -7.66
N SER A 67 -4.58 8.52 -7.46
CA SER A 67 -5.31 8.17 -6.23
C SER A 67 -5.31 6.67 -5.95
N ALA A 68 -5.64 5.87 -6.96
CA ALA A 68 -5.68 4.42 -6.84
C ALA A 68 -4.30 3.84 -6.50
N LYS A 69 -3.27 4.25 -7.24
CA LYS A 69 -1.89 3.83 -6.99
C LYS A 69 -1.40 4.26 -5.61
N PHE A 70 -1.66 5.52 -5.19
CA PHE A 70 -1.31 5.99 -3.85
C PHE A 70 -1.97 5.12 -2.77
N SER A 71 -3.26 4.85 -2.90
CA SER A 71 -4.03 4.06 -1.92
C SER A 71 -3.47 2.65 -1.78
N ILE A 72 -3.16 1.99 -2.91
CA ILE A 72 -2.56 0.65 -2.93
C ILE A 72 -1.16 0.68 -2.33
N THR A 73 -0.30 1.62 -2.74
CA THR A 73 1.07 1.74 -2.24
C THR A 73 1.09 2.01 -0.73
N PHE A 74 0.20 2.88 -0.24
CA PHE A 74 0.05 3.12 1.19
C PHE A 74 -0.37 1.85 1.94
N ASP A 75 -1.35 1.12 1.41
CA ASP A 75 -1.87 -0.10 2.03
C ASP A 75 -0.84 -1.22 2.12
N LEU A 76 -0.05 -1.38 1.07
CA LEU A 76 1.07 -2.30 1.08
C LEU A 76 2.13 -1.86 2.09
N SER A 77 2.48 -0.57 2.12
CA SER A 77 3.52 -0.04 2.99
C SER A 77 3.24 -0.32 4.47
N TRP A 78 2.03 0.01 4.97
CA TRP A 78 1.73 -0.25 6.38
C TRP A 78 1.63 -1.75 6.70
N LYS A 79 1.16 -2.59 5.77
CA LYS A 79 1.17 -4.06 5.97
C LYS A 79 2.60 -4.61 6.05
N VAL A 80 3.52 -4.10 5.23
CA VAL A 80 4.95 -4.43 5.30
C VAL A 80 5.55 -3.94 6.62
N MET A 81 5.26 -2.71 7.05
CA MET A 81 5.70 -2.19 8.36
C MET A 81 5.25 -3.10 9.50
N LYS A 82 3.98 -3.53 9.48
CA LYS A 82 3.44 -4.47 10.46
C LYS A 82 4.24 -5.76 10.50
N ASP A 83 4.58 -6.31 9.34
CA ASP A 83 5.35 -7.55 9.26
C ASP A 83 6.77 -7.38 9.79
N ILE A 84 7.44 -6.27 9.48
CA ILE A 84 8.77 -5.96 10.05
C ILE A 84 8.68 -5.85 11.57
N LEU A 85 7.73 -5.06 12.09
CA LEU A 85 7.57 -4.87 13.54
C LEU A 85 7.30 -6.18 14.28
N VAL A 86 6.46 -7.05 13.73
CA VAL A 86 6.09 -8.32 14.37
C VAL A 86 7.17 -9.38 14.20
N GLN A 87 7.71 -9.55 12.99
CA GLN A 87 8.60 -10.68 12.68
C GLN A 87 10.07 -10.36 12.95
N TYR A 88 10.52 -9.13 12.66
CA TYR A 88 11.91 -8.72 12.84
C TYR A 88 12.15 -8.14 14.23
N TYR A 89 11.30 -7.21 14.68
CA TYR A 89 11.46 -6.59 16.01
C TYR A 89 10.74 -7.32 17.15
N ALA A 90 10.02 -8.41 16.86
CA ALA A 90 9.26 -9.19 17.84
C ALA A 90 8.23 -8.37 18.66
N ILE A 91 7.75 -7.24 18.14
CA ILE A 91 6.76 -6.39 18.81
C ILE A 91 5.37 -6.97 18.57
N THR A 92 4.89 -7.77 19.52
CA THR A 92 3.63 -8.53 19.40
C THR A 92 2.42 -7.89 20.10
N GLY A 93 2.62 -6.76 20.80
CA GLY A 93 1.56 -6.09 21.56
C GLY A 93 0.40 -5.53 20.72
N PHE A 94 0.52 -5.50 19.39
CA PHE A 94 -0.45 -4.90 18.47
C PHE A 94 -0.67 -5.75 17.20
N VAL A 95 -0.53 -7.08 17.25
CA VAL A 95 -0.63 -7.97 16.07
C VAL A 95 -1.99 -7.90 15.35
N ALA A 96 -3.08 -7.55 16.05
CA ALA A 96 -4.38 -7.26 15.43
C ALA A 96 -4.50 -5.82 14.86
N GLY A 97 -3.44 -5.02 15.01
CA GLY A 97 -3.47 -3.57 14.95
C GLY A 97 -3.94 -3.00 13.62
N SER A 98 -4.74 -1.96 13.74
CA SER A 98 -5.18 -1.07 12.66
C SER A 98 -3.99 -0.37 12.00
N PRO A 99 -4.14 0.16 10.76
CA PRO A 99 -3.09 0.94 10.10
C PRO A 99 -2.52 2.04 11.00
N ARG A 100 -3.38 2.68 11.80
CA ARG A 100 -3.00 3.72 12.76
C ARG A 100 -2.07 3.23 13.86
N GLU A 101 -2.32 2.05 14.41
CA GLU A 101 -1.47 1.47 15.46
C GLU A 101 -0.13 1.06 14.87
N VAL A 102 -0.15 0.45 13.69
CA VAL A 102 1.08 0.05 12.97
C VAL A 102 1.97 1.27 12.71
N LEU A 103 1.42 2.37 12.21
CA LEU A 103 2.21 3.59 11.96
C LEU A 103 2.82 4.19 13.23
N ARG A 104 2.08 4.15 14.35
CA ARG A 104 2.61 4.63 15.64
C ARG A 104 3.77 3.80 16.14
N GLU A 105 3.66 2.48 16.05
CA GLU A 105 4.74 1.58 16.45
C GLU A 105 5.92 1.65 15.47
N ALA A 106 5.66 1.80 14.17
CA ALA A 106 6.69 2.04 13.15
C ALA A 106 7.50 3.30 13.46
N TYR A 107 6.83 4.39 13.83
CA TYR A 107 7.49 5.63 14.22
C TYR A 107 8.34 5.46 15.48
N LYS A 108 7.81 4.81 16.53
CA LYS A 108 8.57 4.52 17.76
C LYS A 108 9.79 3.64 17.52
N ALA A 109 9.69 2.70 16.59
CA ALA A 109 10.78 1.81 16.20
C ALA A 109 11.77 2.48 15.22
N ASN A 110 11.59 3.77 14.89
CA ASN A 110 12.35 4.51 13.88
C ASN A 110 12.33 3.84 12.49
N LEU A 111 11.31 3.04 12.20
CA LEU A 111 11.10 2.44 10.88
C LEU A 111 10.60 3.49 9.86
N ILE A 112 9.96 4.54 10.37
CA ILE A 112 9.60 5.75 9.65
C ILE A 112 9.94 6.96 10.51
N SER A 113 10.30 8.07 9.87
CA SER A 113 10.81 9.27 10.55
C SER A 113 9.86 10.47 10.53
N ASP A 114 8.76 10.38 9.79
CA ASP A 114 7.88 11.53 9.53
C ASP A 114 6.44 11.26 10.01
N GLU A 115 5.89 12.16 10.83
CA GLU A 115 4.49 12.12 11.26
C GLU A 115 3.50 12.27 10.09
N SER A 116 3.97 12.73 8.93
CA SER A 116 3.21 12.84 7.68
C SER A 116 2.59 11.53 7.22
N TRP A 117 3.09 10.37 7.67
CA TRP A 117 2.43 9.08 7.45
C TRP A 117 1.02 9.02 8.07
N MET A 118 0.78 9.72 9.18
CA MET A 118 -0.56 9.86 9.77
C MET A 118 -1.47 10.77 8.94
N GLU A 119 -0.91 11.76 8.23
CA GLU A 119 -1.63 12.59 7.26
C GLU A 119 -2.00 11.77 6.03
N MET A 120 -1.06 10.97 5.52
CA MET A 120 -1.31 10.01 4.43
C MET A 120 -2.45 9.04 4.78
N LEU A 121 -2.52 8.55 6.02
CA LEU A 121 -3.64 7.70 6.48
C LEU A 121 -4.99 8.42 6.37
N LYS A 122 -5.06 9.70 6.73
CA LYS A 122 -6.29 10.50 6.60
C LYS A 122 -6.67 10.65 5.14
N VAL A 123 -5.72 11.08 4.30
CA VAL A 123 -5.95 11.24 2.85
C VAL A 123 -6.40 9.93 2.22
N ARG A 124 -5.74 8.80 2.51
CA ARG A 124 -6.14 7.47 2.00
C ARG A 124 -7.57 7.11 2.41
N ASN A 125 -7.95 7.37 3.67
CA ASN A 125 -9.32 7.08 4.12
C ASN A 125 -10.37 7.98 3.47
N GLU A 126 -10.02 9.23 3.17
CA GLU A 126 -10.87 10.15 2.41
C GLU A 126 -11.01 9.70 0.95
N LEU A 127 -9.91 9.29 0.31
CA LEU A 127 -9.90 8.81 -1.08
C LEU A 127 -10.75 7.57 -1.31
N ALA A 128 -10.95 6.72 -0.29
CA ALA A 128 -11.87 5.58 -0.38
C ALA A 128 -13.34 6.00 -0.62
N HIS A 129 -13.66 7.28 -0.43
CA HIS A 129 -14.98 7.86 -0.61
C HIS A 129 -15.02 8.94 -1.71
N ASP A 130 -13.94 9.08 -2.49
CA ASP A 130 -13.77 10.12 -3.52
C ASP A 130 -14.45 9.76 -4.85
N TYR A 131 -15.76 9.57 -4.83
CA TYR A 131 -16.54 9.18 -6.02
C TYR A 131 -16.62 10.28 -7.09
N ASP A 132 -16.48 11.56 -6.71
CA ASP A 132 -16.54 12.74 -7.59
C ASP A 132 -15.16 13.31 -7.95
N CYS A 133 -14.08 12.66 -7.51
CA CYS A 133 -12.68 13.07 -7.74
C CYS A 133 -12.33 14.45 -7.16
N GLU A 134 -13.08 14.96 -6.18
CA GLU A 134 -12.79 16.27 -5.57
C GLU A 134 -11.68 16.20 -4.51
N ILE A 135 -11.53 15.06 -3.84
CA ILE A 135 -10.52 14.84 -2.80
C ILE A 135 -9.16 14.65 -3.45
N VAL A 136 -9.08 13.85 -4.52
CA VAL A 136 -7.83 13.67 -5.27
C VAL A 136 -7.36 14.99 -5.88
N LYS A 137 -8.23 15.82 -6.47
CA LYS A 137 -7.82 17.12 -7.02
C LYS A 137 -7.14 18.01 -5.98
N LYS A 138 -7.62 18.01 -4.74
CA LYS A 138 -7.06 18.80 -3.64
C LYS A 138 -5.73 18.24 -3.13
N ASN A 139 -5.62 16.92 -3.07
CA ASN A 139 -4.47 16.24 -2.46
C ASN A 139 -3.40 15.80 -3.47
N CYS A 140 -3.67 15.82 -4.78
CA CYS A 140 -2.79 15.26 -5.80
C CYS A 140 -1.38 15.85 -5.75
N HIS A 141 -1.28 17.17 -5.60
CA HIS A 141 0.02 17.83 -5.45
C HIS A 141 0.81 17.30 -4.25
N VAL A 142 0.16 17.15 -3.09
CA VAL A 142 0.81 16.62 -1.88
C VAL A 142 1.20 15.15 -2.05
N ILE A 143 0.35 14.36 -2.70
CA ILE A 143 0.63 12.95 -3.01
C ILE A 143 1.92 12.86 -3.84
N VAL A 144 1.99 13.64 -4.92
CA VAL A 144 3.07 13.58 -5.89
C VAL A 144 4.37 14.19 -5.36
N GLU A 145 4.30 15.32 -4.65
CA GLU A 145 5.48 16.07 -4.22
C GLU A 145 6.03 15.64 -2.86
N LYS A 146 5.19 15.11 -1.96
CA LYS A 146 5.59 14.76 -0.59
C LYS A 146 5.48 13.27 -0.32
N TYR A 147 4.33 12.66 -0.61
CA TYR A 147 4.08 11.28 -0.18
C TYR A 147 4.88 10.24 -0.98
N ILE A 148 5.15 10.48 -2.27
CA ILE A 148 6.04 9.62 -3.06
C ILE A 148 7.44 9.55 -2.43
N ASP A 149 7.98 10.67 -1.96
CA ASP A 149 9.33 10.71 -1.39
C ASP A 149 9.38 9.96 -0.04
N LEU A 150 8.30 10.00 0.73
CA LEU A 150 8.17 9.20 1.96
C LEU A 150 8.17 7.70 1.69
N PHE A 151 7.56 7.25 0.58
CA PHE A 151 7.61 5.84 0.19
C PHE A 151 9.04 5.42 -0.18
N TYR A 152 9.78 6.26 -0.91
CA TYR A 152 11.19 5.97 -1.22
C TYR A 152 12.07 5.93 0.03
N ALA A 153 11.89 6.87 0.95
CA ALA A 153 12.62 6.87 2.22
C ALA A 153 12.34 5.59 3.05
N PHE A 154 11.09 5.12 3.06
CA PHE A 154 10.76 3.85 3.69
C PHE A 154 11.39 2.66 2.95
N GLU A 155 11.36 2.64 1.62
CA GLU A 155 12.02 1.60 0.81
C GLU A 155 13.51 1.50 1.14
N ASP A 156 14.22 2.63 1.21
CA ASP A 156 15.64 2.69 1.57
C ASP A 156 15.89 2.16 2.99
N THR A 157 15.01 2.48 3.94
CA THR A 157 15.07 1.96 5.31
C THR A 157 14.91 0.43 5.33
N VAL A 158 13.95 -0.11 4.55
CA VAL A 158 13.74 -1.57 4.44
C VAL A 158 14.92 -2.25 3.75
N LYS A 159 15.52 -1.64 2.72
CA LYS A 159 16.72 -2.17 2.05
C LYS A 159 17.91 -2.23 3.01
N ALA A 160 18.12 -1.18 3.81
CA ALA A 160 19.18 -1.17 4.81
C ALA A 160 19.02 -2.32 5.83
N LEU A 161 17.79 -2.56 6.31
CA LEU A 161 17.49 -3.67 7.21
C LEU A 161 17.80 -5.05 6.60
N LYS A 162 17.58 -5.23 5.29
CA LYS A 162 17.93 -6.49 4.59
C LYS A 162 19.44 -6.72 4.46
N MET A 163 20.26 -5.67 4.51
CA MET A 163 21.73 -5.78 4.41
C MET A 163 22.40 -6.12 5.75
N GLU A 164 21.66 -6.06 6.86
CA GLU A 164 22.14 -6.42 8.20
C GLU A 164 21.90 -7.90 8.55
N ILE A 165 21.32 -8.66 7.62
CA ILE A 165 21.02 -10.11 7.71
C ILE A 165 21.98 -10.89 6.81
#